data_AF-A0A536T8D4-F1
#
_entry.id   AF-A0A536T8D4-F1
#
_cell.length_a   1.000
_cell.length_b   1.000
_cell.length_c   1.000
_cell.angle_alpha   90.00
_cell.angle_beta   90.00
_cell.angle_gamma   90.00
#
_symmetry.space_group_name_H-M   'P 1'
#
loop_
_entity.id
_entity.type
_entity.pdbx_description
1 polymer ?
#
loop_
_entity_poly.entity_id
_entity_poly.type
_entity_poly.pdbx_seq_one_letter_code
_entity_poly.pdbx_strand_id
1 'polypeptide(L)' 'RDQMAPEKNTTALIAALADKRVIAIPDCGHSLMTEAPDAVLDALREFL' A
#
# COMPACT_ATOMS: atom_id res chain seq x y z
N ARG A 1 8.71 0.08 7.45
CA ARG A 1 7.91 -1.15 7.69
C ARG A 1 6.73 -0.83 8.61
N ASP A 2 5.50 -1.11 8.21
CA ASP A 2 4.30 -0.83 9.01
C ASP A 2 4.17 -1.79 10.21
N GLN A 3 4.17 -1.23 11.43
CA GLN A 3 4.00 -1.98 12.68
C GLN A 3 2.55 -1.99 13.19
N MET A 4 1.71 -1.08 12.71
CA MET A 4 0.31 -0.92 13.14
C MET A 4 -0.62 -1.78 12.29
N ALA A 5 -0.37 -1.85 10.97
CA ALA A 5 -1.10 -2.67 10.02
C ALA A 5 -0.11 -3.47 9.14
N PRO A 6 0.51 -4.54 9.67
CA PRO A 6 1.46 -5.34 8.92
C PRO A 6 0.82 -6.00 7.69
N GLU A 7 1.61 -6.20 6.64
CA GLU A 7 1.19 -6.76 5.33
C GLU A 7 0.31 -8.01 5.43
N LYS A 8 0.61 -8.91 6.38
CA LYS A 8 -0.15 -10.15 6.63
C LYS A 8 -1.64 -9.93 6.92
N ASN A 9 -2.02 -8.77 7.46
CA ASN A 9 -3.41 -8.45 7.77
C ASN A 9 -4.23 -8.20 6.48
N THR A 10 -3.57 -7.86 5.38
CA THR A 10 -4.23 -7.55 4.10
C THR A 10 -4.38 -8.78 3.19
N THR A 11 -3.71 -9.91 3.48
CA THR A 11 -3.70 -11.11 2.63
C THR A 11 -5.10 -11.60 2.25
N ALA A 12 -6.01 -11.70 3.22
CA ALA A 12 -7.38 -12.17 2.98
C ALA A 12 -8.19 -11.19 2.13
N LEU A 13 -8.05 -9.88 2.38
CA LEU A 13 -8.71 -8.84 1.60
C LEU A 13 -8.21 -8.84 0.15
N ILE A 14 -6.88 -8.89 -0.02
CA ILE A 14 -6.26 -9.03 -1.34
C ILE A 14 -6.89 -10.23 -2.02
N ALA A 15 -6.84 -11.43 -1.43
CA ALA A 15 -7.39 -12.65 -2.03
C ALA A 15 -8.88 -12.54 -2.45
N ALA A 16 -9.70 -11.78 -1.73
CA ALA A 16 -11.12 -11.60 -2.03
C ALA A 16 -11.42 -10.66 -3.21
N LEU A 17 -10.50 -9.77 -3.58
CA LEU A 17 -10.68 -8.84 -4.71
C LEU A 17 -10.29 -9.50 -6.04
N ALA A 18 -11.20 -9.46 -7.01
CA ALA A 18 -11.03 -10.06 -8.35
C ALA A 18 -10.13 -9.22 -9.26
N ASP A 19 -10.30 -7.90 -9.27
CA ASP A 19 -9.44 -6.95 -9.99
C ASP A 19 -8.82 -5.98 -8.99
N LYS A 20 -7.50 -6.03 -8.87
CA LYS A 20 -6.73 -5.35 -7.83
C LYS A 20 -5.30 -5.13 -8.30
N ARG A 21 -4.68 -4.06 -7.80
CA ARG A 21 -3.25 -3.82 -7.92
C ARG A 21 -2.69 -3.68 -6.50
N VAL A 22 -1.61 -4.40 -6.21
CA VAL A 22 -0.94 -4.36 -4.91
C VAL A 22 0.43 -3.74 -5.14
N ILE A 23 0.66 -2.57 -4.55
CA ILE A 23 1.91 -1.84 -4.66
C ILE A 23 2.51 -1.76 -3.26
N ALA A 24 3.75 -2.23 -3.11
CA ALA A 24 4.51 -2.13 -1.87
C ALA A 24 5.52 -0.99 -1.99
N ILE A 25 5.44 0.00 -1.09
CA ILE A 25 6.41 1.09 -1.02
C ILE A 25 7.56 0.63 -0.11
N PRO A 26 8.80 0.48 -0.62
CA PRO A 26 9.93 0.02 0.17
C PRO A 26 10.25 1.01 1.30
N ASP A 27 10.75 0.49 2.41
CA ASP A 27 11.20 1.24 3.59
C ASP A 27 10.16 2.17 4.26
N CYS A 28 8.90 2.12 3.84
CA CYS A 28 7.82 2.95 4.38
C CYS A 28 7.11 2.32 5.58
N GLY A 29 6.81 3.12 6.61
CA GLY A 29 6.03 2.78 7.79
C GLY A 29 4.53 2.92 7.57
N HIS A 30 3.80 3.15 8.67
CA HIS A 30 2.34 3.25 8.66
C HIS A 30 1.84 4.55 7.99
N SER A 31 2.61 5.63 8.08
CA SER A 31 2.19 6.96 7.62
C SER A 31 2.66 7.24 6.20
N LEU A 32 2.15 6.46 5.23
CA LEU A 32 2.55 6.50 3.81
C LEU A 32 2.61 7.91 3.21
N MET A 33 1.58 8.75 3.45
CA MET A 33 1.51 10.11 2.92
C MET A 33 2.54 11.07 3.52
N THR A 34 3.05 10.78 4.72
CA THR A 34 4.09 11.58 5.37
C THR A 34 5.48 11.07 5.01
N GLU A 35 5.64 9.75 4.94
CA GLU A 35 6.93 9.09 4.77
C GLU A 35 7.34 8.98 3.29
N ALA A 36 6.38 8.79 2.38
CA ALA A 36 6.62 8.64 0.95
C ALA A 36 5.50 9.26 0.09
N PRO A 37 5.22 10.57 0.24
CA PRO A 37 4.10 11.24 -0.45
C PRO A 37 4.13 11.06 -1.97
N ASP A 38 5.29 11.20 -2.60
CA ASP A 38 5.43 11.11 -4.06
C ASP A 38 5.11 9.70 -4.56
N ALA A 39 5.64 8.66 -3.91
CA ALA A 39 5.37 7.28 -4.27
C ALA A 39 3.88 6.91 -4.12
N VAL A 40 3.20 7.47 -3.12
CA VAL A 40 1.75 7.31 -2.97
C VAL A 40 1.01 8.03 -4.09
N LEU A 41 1.36 9.27 -4.41
CA LEU A 41 0.72 10.03 -5.47
C LEU A 41 0.90 9.38 -6.84
N ASP A 42 2.09 8.83 -7.12
CA ASP A 42 2.35 8.14 -8.38
C ASP A 42 1.53 6.85 -8.49
N ALA A 43 1.46 6.05 -7.43
CA ALA A 43 0.61 4.86 -7.39
C ALA A 43 -0.88 5.19 -7.58
N LEU A 44 -1.36 6.29 -7.00
CA LEU A 44 -2.75 6.73 -7.17
C LEU A 44 -3.01 7.25 -8.60
N ARG A 45 -2.06 7.98 -9.19
CA ARG A 45 -2.16 8.46 -10.58
C ARG A 45 -2.17 7.34 -11.59
N GLU A 46 -1.43 6.26 -11.36
CA GLU A 46 -1.44 5.08 -12.24
C GLU A 46 -2.73 4.24 -12.13
N PHE A 47 -3.42 4.35 -11.00
CA PHE A 47 -4.67 3.64 -10.78
C PHE A 47 -5.87 4.28 -11.50
N LEU A 48 -5.93 5.62 -11.49
CA LEU A 48 -6.99 6.43 -12.12
C LEU A 48 -6.88 6.47 -13.65
#